data_AF-A0A2E5G4M0-F1
#
_entry.id   AF-A0A2E5G4M0-F1
#
_cell.length_a   1.000
_cell.length_b   1.000
_cell.length_c   1.000
_cell.angle_alpha   90.00
_cell.angle_beta   90.00
_cell.angle_gamma   90.00
#
_symmetry.space_group_name_H-M   'P 1'
#
loop_
_entity.id
_entity.type
_entity.pdbx_description
1 polymer ?
#
loop_
_entity_poly.entity_id
_entity_poly.type
_entity_poly.pdbx_seq_one_letter_code
_entity_poly.pdbx_strand_id
1 'polypeptide(L)'
;MIKKLIRHGKKTKFYYLVFTAIVGGEKKKFEFSTRMTKRNHAVKVGRLMRALWEVENDATASDTTPGITLGELREWDEGRREGASDYLGHRSMWNSIVGFHGSTTPLVGYEPKAFWEEYIEMRSETTQPQTWRRETAKLKLVIEEAMRRCVSEGDDTGLLQLRSLMTFYPTKIKSAKSTSELRGKIHPPIVVERFLAALPEHWRNQYVFARNTGIRAVELRRMTYDCIKMDSNGNWFAVLKEQDTKSKESRSVPLNNAAMKALRSQRDLHPTSKHIWCDWDGPVIKAATQEAGYDRMIYLRDCRHFFATQATLLSGDPKAVRDILGHKDLKMTERYLHSDAIRRRQVVLSITDDEVNDDIHPEGNETTTQLSLTSNLFKSFDSVLKEES
;
A
#
# COMPACT_ATOMS: atom_id res chain seq x y z
N MET A 1 38.69 11.31 -8.92
CA MET A 1 38.44 10.22 -9.90
C MET A 1 38.23 8.90 -9.16
N ILE A 2 37.31 8.01 -9.59
CA ILE A 2 37.20 6.65 -9.01
C ILE A 2 38.41 5.84 -9.49
N LYS A 3 39.33 5.47 -8.59
CA LYS A 3 40.55 4.73 -8.98
C LYS A 3 40.34 3.22 -9.07
N LYS A 4 39.48 2.66 -8.22
CA LYS A 4 39.24 1.21 -8.17
C LYS A 4 37.81 0.91 -7.73
N LEU A 5 37.16 -0.01 -8.43
CA LEU A 5 35.84 -0.56 -8.12
C LEU A 5 35.97 -2.07 -7.97
N ILE A 6 35.98 -2.58 -6.74
CA ILE A 6 36.16 -4.02 -6.48
C ILE A 6 34.81 -4.66 -6.18
N ARG A 7 34.48 -5.75 -6.89
CA ARG A 7 33.30 -6.59 -6.64
C ARG A 7 33.69 -7.73 -5.70
N HIS A 8 33.17 -7.73 -4.48
CA HIS A 8 33.52 -8.73 -3.47
C HIS A 8 32.37 -9.72 -3.22
N GLY A 9 32.72 -10.96 -2.81
CA GLY A 9 31.80 -11.96 -2.25
C GLY A 9 31.31 -13.05 -3.23
N LYS A 10 31.50 -14.33 -2.85
CA LYS A 10 30.94 -15.50 -3.57
C LYS A 10 29.41 -15.66 -3.39
N LYS A 11 28.83 -15.14 -2.29
CA LYS A 11 27.38 -15.26 -1.97
C LYS A 11 26.60 -13.94 -1.98
N THR A 12 27.22 -12.79 -1.70
CA THR A 12 26.59 -11.47 -1.70
C THR A 12 27.44 -10.47 -2.49
N LYS A 13 26.83 -9.80 -3.48
CA LYS A 13 27.53 -8.99 -4.50
C LYS A 13 27.53 -7.51 -4.10
N PHE A 14 28.62 -7.01 -3.55
CA PHE A 14 28.76 -5.61 -3.12
C PHE A 14 29.98 -4.92 -3.73
N TYR A 15 30.01 -3.58 -3.69
CA TYR A 15 31.06 -2.76 -4.30
C TYR A 15 31.92 -2.06 -3.25
N TYR A 16 33.24 -2.13 -3.43
CA TYR A 16 34.23 -1.32 -2.74
C TYR A 16 34.72 -0.20 -3.67
N LEU A 17 34.81 1.03 -3.15
CA LEU A 17 35.16 2.23 -3.90
C LEU A 17 36.35 2.93 -3.25
N VAL A 18 37.41 3.15 -4.04
CA VAL A 18 38.59 3.91 -3.60
C VAL A 18 38.67 5.22 -4.37
N PHE A 19 38.76 6.31 -3.61
CA PHE A 19 38.89 7.67 -4.10
C PHE A 19 40.25 8.26 -3.69
N THR A 20 40.65 9.31 -4.39
CA THR A 20 41.74 10.19 -3.96
C THR A 20 41.24 11.61 -4.18
N ALA A 21 41.47 12.43 -3.16
CA ALA A 21 41.07 13.81 -3.03
C ALA A 21 42.31 14.69 -2.87
N ILE A 22 42.18 15.98 -3.10
CA ILE A 22 43.15 16.98 -2.65
C ILE A 22 42.42 17.82 -1.61
N VAL A 23 42.94 17.89 -0.40
CA VAL A 23 42.33 18.63 0.72
C VAL A 23 43.43 19.38 1.45
N GLY A 24 43.30 20.70 1.60
CA GLY A 24 44.39 21.55 2.12
C GLY A 24 45.69 21.47 1.30
N GLY A 25 45.59 21.22 -0.01
CA GLY A 25 46.75 21.02 -0.90
C GLY A 25 47.34 19.59 -0.91
N GLU A 26 47.01 18.74 0.06
CA GLU A 26 47.57 17.39 0.16
C GLU A 26 46.70 16.31 -0.54
N LYS A 27 47.35 15.35 -1.21
CA LYS A 27 46.68 14.19 -1.81
C LYS A 27 46.33 13.13 -0.76
N LYS A 28 45.10 13.20 -0.23
CA LYS A 28 44.57 12.23 0.75
C LYS A 28 43.76 11.11 0.06
N LYS A 29 43.77 9.92 0.66
CA LYS A 29 43.09 8.71 0.15
C LYS A 29 41.85 8.41 0.99
N PHE A 30 40.70 8.26 0.34
CA PHE A 30 39.43 7.92 0.98
C PHE A 30 38.94 6.57 0.46
N GLU A 31 38.62 5.65 1.36
CA GLU A 31 38.11 4.31 1.01
C GLU A 31 36.73 4.10 1.61
N PHE A 32 35.78 3.66 0.77
CA PHE A 32 34.38 3.51 1.15
C PHE A 32 33.80 2.21 0.60
N SER A 33 33.15 1.43 1.47
CA SER A 33 32.43 0.22 1.09
C SER A 33 30.92 0.48 1.04
N THR A 34 30.23 -0.06 0.03
CA THR A 34 28.78 0.07 -0.09
C THR A 34 28.09 -1.29 -0.24
N ARG A 35 27.00 -1.47 0.50
CA ARG A 35 26.11 -2.65 0.43
C ARG A 35 25.18 -2.62 -0.80
N MET A 36 25.55 -1.91 -1.86
CA MET A 36 24.78 -1.84 -3.11
C MET A 36 25.20 -2.91 -4.11
N THR A 37 24.21 -3.51 -4.77
CA THR A 37 24.38 -4.56 -5.79
C THR A 37 24.47 -4.02 -7.23
N LYS A 38 24.05 -2.76 -7.47
CA LYS A 38 24.05 -2.10 -8.78
C LYS A 38 25.19 -1.07 -8.90
N ARG A 39 26.04 -1.19 -9.93
CA ARG A 39 27.19 -0.30 -10.18
C ARG A 39 26.81 1.18 -10.16
N ASN A 40 25.77 1.57 -10.89
CA ASN A 40 25.39 2.98 -11.03
C ASN A 40 24.94 3.59 -9.69
N HIS A 41 24.29 2.80 -8.82
CA HIS A 41 23.89 3.26 -7.49
C HIS A 41 25.12 3.39 -6.58
N ALA A 42 26.01 2.40 -6.59
CA ALA A 42 27.27 2.44 -5.84
C ALA A 42 28.11 3.68 -6.24
N VAL A 43 28.22 3.98 -7.53
CA VAL A 43 28.91 5.17 -8.06
C VAL A 43 28.24 6.47 -7.57
N LYS A 44 26.91 6.58 -7.61
CA LYS A 44 26.18 7.76 -7.10
C LYS A 44 26.46 8.00 -5.61
N VAL A 45 26.33 6.96 -4.77
CA VAL A 45 26.60 7.08 -3.32
C VAL A 45 28.07 7.38 -3.06
N GLY A 46 29.00 6.76 -3.78
CA GLY A 46 30.43 7.02 -3.61
C GLY A 46 30.84 8.45 -3.96
N ARG A 47 30.22 9.08 -4.97
CA ARG A 47 30.44 10.50 -5.27
C ARG A 47 30.00 11.40 -4.11
N LEU A 48 28.80 11.14 -3.57
CA LEU A 48 28.27 11.88 -2.42
C LEU A 48 29.16 11.71 -1.17
N MET A 49 29.53 10.47 -0.83
CA MET A 49 30.41 10.19 0.31
C MET A 49 31.81 10.79 0.15
N ARG A 50 32.34 10.88 -1.07
CA ARG A 50 33.61 11.56 -1.33
C ARG A 50 33.48 13.07 -1.08
N ALA A 51 32.44 13.72 -1.63
CA ALA A 51 32.25 15.16 -1.45
C ALA A 51 32.07 15.51 0.04
N LEU A 52 31.24 14.77 0.76
CA LEU A 52 31.10 14.88 2.21
C LEU A 52 32.45 14.76 2.93
N TRP A 53 33.23 13.74 2.60
CA TRP A 53 34.55 13.54 3.21
C TRP A 53 35.54 14.65 2.85
N GLU A 54 35.47 15.20 1.62
CA GLU A 54 36.29 16.34 1.18
C GLU A 54 35.97 17.59 2.03
N VAL A 55 34.68 17.89 2.24
CA VAL A 55 34.21 19.01 3.09
C VAL A 55 34.54 18.79 4.57
N GLU A 56 34.25 17.61 5.12
CA GLU A 56 34.54 17.24 6.53
C GLU A 56 36.04 17.31 6.88
N ASN A 57 36.94 17.36 5.88
CA ASN A 57 38.39 17.42 6.08
C ASN A 57 39.02 18.75 5.64
N ASP A 58 38.24 19.70 5.10
CA ASP A 58 38.75 21.02 4.71
C ASP A 58 38.68 21.99 5.90
N ALA A 59 39.85 22.36 6.42
CA ALA A 59 39.99 23.26 7.56
C ALA A 59 39.67 24.74 7.22
N THR A 60 39.34 25.07 5.97
CA THR A 60 39.03 26.44 5.53
C THR A 60 37.53 26.74 5.41
N ALA A 61 36.65 25.74 5.57
CA ALA A 61 35.20 25.93 5.53
C ALA A 61 34.70 26.73 6.75
N SER A 62 34.37 28.01 6.56
CA SER A 62 33.79 28.86 7.60
C SER A 62 32.29 28.61 7.76
N ASP A 63 31.86 28.38 9.01
CA ASP A 63 30.50 28.01 9.42
C ASP A 63 29.48 29.18 9.39
N THR A 64 29.57 30.04 8.36
CA THR A 64 28.91 31.36 8.33
C THR A 64 27.83 31.52 7.25
N THR A 65 27.60 30.51 6.41
CA THR A 65 26.52 30.56 5.41
C THR A 65 25.17 30.27 6.07
N PRO A 66 24.13 31.12 5.88
CA PRO A 66 22.77 30.78 6.27
C PRO A 66 22.35 29.49 5.58
N GLY A 67 22.09 28.45 6.36
CA GLY A 67 21.72 27.15 5.82
C GLY A 67 20.29 27.08 5.32
N ILE A 68 20.03 26.09 4.47
CA ILE A 68 18.74 25.87 3.81
C ILE A 68 17.62 25.76 4.86
N THR A 69 16.52 26.49 4.66
CA THR A 69 15.30 26.37 5.46
C THR A 69 14.38 25.25 4.97
N LEU A 70 13.47 24.79 5.82
CA LEU A 70 12.42 23.84 5.40
C LEU A 70 11.52 24.39 4.29
N GLY A 71 11.29 25.71 4.25
CA GLY A 71 10.54 26.40 3.20
C GLY A 71 11.22 26.29 1.84
N GLU A 72 12.51 26.64 1.74
CA GLU A 72 13.27 26.55 0.50
C GLU A 72 13.41 25.10 0.00
N LEU A 73 13.66 24.15 0.92
CA LEU A 73 13.72 22.73 0.59
C LEU A 73 12.37 22.20 0.08
N ARG A 74 11.26 22.72 0.62
CA ARG A 74 9.90 22.43 0.16
C ARG A 74 9.65 22.99 -1.23
N GLU A 75 9.91 24.28 -1.45
CA GLU A 75 9.67 24.95 -2.74
C GLU A 75 10.44 24.25 -3.87
N TRP A 76 11.69 23.89 -3.62
CA TRP A 76 12.50 23.10 -4.53
C TRP A 76 11.91 21.71 -4.83
N ASP A 77 11.42 20.98 -3.81
CA ASP A 77 10.82 19.64 -4.01
C ASP A 77 9.43 19.70 -4.65
N GLU A 78 8.63 20.74 -4.40
CA GLU A 78 7.34 20.94 -5.05
C GLU A 78 7.52 21.35 -6.52
N GLY A 79 8.38 22.34 -6.82
CA GLY A 79 8.61 22.84 -8.18
C GLY A 79 9.13 21.77 -9.13
N ARG A 80 10.12 20.96 -8.70
CA ARG A 80 10.65 19.84 -9.53
C ARG A 80 9.64 18.69 -9.74
N ARG A 81 8.49 18.72 -9.06
CA ARG A 81 7.45 17.67 -9.07
C ARG A 81 6.14 18.14 -9.69
N GLU A 82 6.07 19.36 -10.20
CA GLU A 82 4.87 19.82 -10.90
C GLU A 82 4.51 18.86 -12.05
N GLY A 83 3.23 18.52 -12.17
CA GLY A 83 2.74 17.49 -13.11
C GLY A 83 3.07 16.03 -12.76
N ALA A 84 3.89 15.74 -11.74
CA ALA A 84 4.22 14.37 -11.36
C ALA A 84 3.06 13.68 -10.62
N SER A 85 2.84 12.38 -10.89
CA SER A 85 1.74 11.61 -10.30
C SER A 85 1.81 11.41 -8.78
N ASP A 86 2.96 11.72 -8.15
CA ASP A 86 3.16 11.69 -6.70
C ASP A 86 3.17 13.08 -6.04
N TYR A 87 3.00 14.17 -6.80
CA TYR A 87 3.04 15.57 -6.36
C TYR A 87 2.14 15.85 -5.15
N LEU A 88 0.85 15.51 -5.23
CA LEU A 88 -0.11 15.70 -4.12
C LEU A 88 0.33 14.96 -2.84
N GLY A 89 1.00 13.81 -3.01
CA GLY A 89 1.57 13.06 -1.90
C GLY A 89 2.80 13.73 -1.29
N HIS A 90 3.58 14.49 -2.05
CA HIS A 90 4.68 15.29 -1.55
C HIS A 90 4.17 16.56 -0.86
N ARG A 91 3.25 17.29 -1.49
CA ARG A 91 2.61 18.49 -0.91
C ARG A 91 1.92 18.22 0.43
N SER A 92 1.22 17.09 0.56
CA SER A 92 0.59 16.68 1.83
C SER A 92 1.61 16.35 2.93
N MET A 93 2.75 15.74 2.58
CA MET A 93 3.86 15.53 3.52
C MET A 93 4.43 16.87 3.95
N TRP A 94 4.71 17.77 3.01
CA TRP A 94 5.28 19.08 3.29
C TRP A 94 4.39 19.94 4.17
N ASN A 95 3.08 19.97 3.92
CA ASN A 95 2.13 20.65 4.80
C ASN A 95 2.21 20.14 6.25
N SER A 96 2.44 18.83 6.45
CA SER A 96 2.57 18.24 7.79
C SER A 96 3.90 18.62 8.47
N ILE A 97 5.01 18.56 7.73
CA ILE A 97 6.38 18.78 8.24
C ILE A 97 6.63 20.27 8.50
N VAL A 98 6.33 21.13 7.51
CA VAL A 98 6.44 22.59 7.62
C VAL A 98 5.39 23.16 8.58
N GLY A 99 4.20 22.56 8.65
CA GLY A 99 3.18 22.95 9.64
C GLY A 99 3.55 22.65 11.09
N PHE A 100 4.48 21.71 11.32
CA PHE A 100 5.00 21.38 12.66
C PHE A 100 6.26 22.16 12.99
N HIS A 101 7.31 22.06 12.16
CA HIS A 101 8.59 22.69 12.46
C HIS A 101 8.66 24.17 12.10
N GLY A 102 7.77 24.69 11.25
CA GLY A 102 7.85 26.03 10.65
C GLY A 102 8.53 26.06 9.28
N SER A 103 8.17 27.03 8.43
CA SER A 103 8.75 27.21 7.08
C SER A 103 10.09 27.93 7.12
N THR A 104 10.22 28.96 7.96
CA THR A 104 11.43 29.78 8.13
C THR A 104 12.50 29.09 8.96
N THR A 105 12.23 27.87 9.44
CA THR A 105 13.11 27.12 10.33
C THR A 105 14.38 26.71 9.59
N PRO A 106 15.55 27.23 9.99
CA PRO A 106 16.82 26.83 9.41
C PRO A 106 17.07 25.36 9.76
N LEU A 107 17.65 24.61 8.84
CA LEU A 107 18.20 23.28 9.16
C LEU A 107 19.51 23.39 9.97
N VAL A 108 20.07 24.60 10.10
CA VAL A 108 21.17 24.95 11.00
C VAL A 108 20.66 25.03 12.43
N GLY A 109 21.37 24.41 13.37
CA GLY A 109 21.09 24.53 14.80
C GLY A 109 19.91 23.70 15.33
N TYR A 110 19.11 23.06 14.47
CA TYR A 110 18.14 22.06 14.94
C TYR A 110 18.88 20.80 15.41
N GLU A 111 18.54 20.27 16.59
CA GLU A 111 19.10 19.00 17.05
C GLU A 111 18.55 17.86 16.16
N PRO A 112 19.38 17.18 15.35
CA PRO A 112 18.87 16.35 14.25
C PRO A 112 18.08 15.11 14.70
N LYS A 113 18.26 14.65 15.94
CA LYS A 113 17.48 13.54 16.50
C LYS A 113 16.10 14.01 16.94
N ALA A 114 16.02 15.12 17.69
CA ALA A 114 14.77 15.79 18.07
C ALA A 114 13.89 16.11 16.85
N PHE A 115 14.48 16.62 15.76
CA PHE A 115 13.78 16.87 14.50
C PHE A 115 12.92 15.67 14.05
N TRP A 116 13.48 14.46 14.10
CA TRP A 116 12.74 13.25 13.73
C TRP A 116 11.82 12.75 14.85
N GLU A 117 12.31 12.73 16.10
CA GLU A 117 11.59 12.14 17.23
C GLU A 117 10.32 12.93 17.59
N GLU A 118 10.41 14.26 17.71
CA GLU A 118 9.28 15.16 18.00
C GLU A 118 8.20 15.08 16.92
N TYR A 119 8.61 15.10 15.64
CA TYR A 119 7.68 14.96 14.52
C TYR A 119 6.98 13.59 14.54
N ILE A 120 7.72 12.51 14.79
CA ILE A 120 7.15 11.16 14.84
C ILE A 120 6.18 11.01 16.01
N GLU A 121 6.51 11.57 17.18
CA GLU A 121 5.67 11.55 18.37
C GLU A 121 4.32 12.24 18.09
N MET A 122 4.33 13.51 17.68
CA MET A 122 3.11 14.26 17.30
C MET A 122 2.30 13.55 16.20
N ARG A 123 2.96 13.01 15.18
CA ARG A 123 2.25 12.28 14.11
C ARG A 123 1.71 10.93 14.57
N SER A 124 2.26 10.33 15.64
CA SER A 124 1.79 9.05 16.17
C SER A 124 0.51 9.17 17.00
N GLU A 125 0.31 10.30 17.65
CA GLU A 125 -0.94 10.65 18.34
C GLU A 125 -2.06 10.93 17.33
N THR A 126 -1.73 11.68 16.27
CA THR A 126 -2.72 12.18 15.30
C THR A 126 -3.00 11.23 14.14
N THR A 127 -2.11 10.28 13.81
CA THR A 127 -2.24 9.44 12.62
C THR A 127 -1.79 7.99 12.77
N GLN A 128 -2.38 7.14 11.93
CA GLN A 128 -2.00 5.73 11.77
C GLN A 128 -0.49 5.57 11.46
N PRO A 129 0.23 4.61 12.06
CA PRO A 129 1.68 4.46 11.89
C PRO A 129 2.18 4.32 10.45
N GLN A 130 1.31 3.92 9.52
CA GLN A 130 1.67 3.82 8.10
C GLN A 130 1.71 5.17 7.37
N THR A 131 1.08 6.21 7.92
CA THR A 131 1.04 7.57 7.36
C THR A 131 2.37 8.27 7.59
N TRP A 132 2.76 8.50 8.84
CA TRP A 132 4.04 9.16 9.14
C TRP A 132 5.25 8.38 8.64
N ARG A 133 5.20 7.04 8.60
CA ARG A 133 6.25 6.22 7.96
C ARG A 133 6.44 6.50 6.46
N ARG A 134 5.40 6.97 5.77
CA ARG A 134 5.50 7.38 4.36
C ARG A 134 5.99 8.82 4.23
N GLU A 135 5.62 9.68 5.17
CA GLU A 135 6.10 11.07 5.23
C GLU A 135 7.61 11.10 5.48
N THR A 136 8.09 10.46 6.55
CA THR A 136 9.53 10.42 6.88
C THR A 136 10.36 9.72 5.80
N ALA A 137 9.85 8.62 5.23
CA ALA A 137 10.53 7.93 4.12
C ALA A 137 10.58 8.76 2.83
N LYS A 138 9.59 9.62 2.56
CA LYS A 138 9.64 10.57 1.44
C LYS A 138 10.61 11.70 1.74
N LEU A 139 10.53 12.35 2.92
CA LEU A 139 11.45 13.43 3.29
C LEU A 139 12.90 12.95 3.20
N LYS A 140 13.19 11.73 3.66
CA LYS A 140 14.51 11.10 3.46
C LYS A 140 14.96 11.10 1.99
N LEU A 141 14.09 10.70 1.06
CA LEU A 141 14.41 10.69 -0.38
C LEU A 141 14.58 12.11 -0.95
N VAL A 142 13.89 13.10 -0.39
CA VAL A 142 14.07 14.51 -0.72
C VAL A 142 15.43 15.01 -0.24
N ILE A 143 15.78 14.79 1.03
CA ILE A 143 17.08 15.15 1.62
C ILE A 143 18.22 14.46 0.84
N GLU A 144 18.10 13.17 0.54
CA GLU A 144 19.09 12.44 -0.28
C GLU A 144 19.30 13.04 -1.69
N GLU A 145 18.29 13.68 -2.28
CA GLU A 145 18.39 14.33 -3.59
C GLU A 145 18.90 15.78 -3.45
N ALA A 146 18.49 16.50 -2.40
CA ALA A 146 19.02 17.83 -2.08
C ALA A 146 20.54 17.78 -1.81
N MET A 147 21.01 16.77 -1.07
CA MET A 147 22.45 16.52 -0.90
C MET A 147 23.19 16.30 -2.23
N ARG A 148 22.54 15.72 -3.26
CA ARG A 148 23.16 15.57 -4.59
C ARG A 148 23.23 16.90 -5.33
N ARG A 149 22.24 17.78 -5.13
CA ARG A 149 22.20 19.14 -5.64
C ARG A 149 23.31 20.00 -5.02
N CYS A 150 23.45 19.97 -3.69
CA CYS A 150 24.53 20.67 -2.98
C CYS A 150 25.91 20.30 -3.54
N VAL A 151 26.18 19.01 -3.76
CA VAL A 151 27.42 18.51 -4.40
C VAL A 151 27.61 19.00 -5.85
N SER A 152 26.54 19.27 -6.61
CA SER A 152 26.66 19.84 -7.95
C SER A 152 26.80 21.37 -7.98
N GLU A 153 26.33 22.06 -6.94
CA GLU A 153 26.34 23.52 -6.83
C GLU A 153 27.54 24.06 -6.02
N GLY A 154 28.26 23.18 -5.29
CA GLY A 154 29.35 23.59 -4.40
C GLY A 154 28.86 24.13 -3.05
N ASP A 155 27.63 23.79 -2.66
CA ASP A 155 27.04 24.17 -1.36
C ASP A 155 27.46 23.19 -0.27
N ASP A 156 28.67 23.40 0.24
CA ASP A 156 29.27 22.56 1.27
C ASP A 156 28.53 22.68 2.62
N THR A 157 28.01 23.87 2.93
CA THR A 157 27.26 24.15 4.17
C THR A 157 25.92 23.41 4.21
N GLY A 158 25.10 23.52 3.17
CA GLY A 158 23.84 22.76 3.06
C GLY A 158 24.08 21.26 2.96
N LEU A 159 25.17 20.81 2.33
CA LEU A 159 25.55 19.41 2.27
C LEU A 159 25.80 18.80 3.67
N LEU A 160 26.54 19.50 4.55
CA LEU A 160 26.78 19.06 5.93
C LEU A 160 25.51 19.04 6.78
N GLN A 161 24.64 20.04 6.64
CA GLN A 161 23.39 20.13 7.40
C GLN A 161 22.43 18.99 7.04
N LEU A 162 22.21 18.77 5.74
CA LEU A 162 21.39 17.67 5.23
C LEU A 162 22.02 16.30 5.59
N ARG A 163 23.35 16.20 5.63
CA ARG A 163 24.06 15.01 6.12
C ARG A 163 23.76 14.72 7.59
N SER A 164 23.69 15.76 8.42
CA SER A 164 23.40 15.67 9.85
C SER A 164 22.02 15.04 10.09
N LEU A 165 20.96 15.60 9.48
CA LEU A 165 19.60 15.02 9.50
C LEU A 165 19.57 13.55 9.06
N MET A 166 20.37 13.19 8.06
CA MET A 166 20.46 11.82 7.55
C MET A 166 21.18 10.84 8.48
N THR A 167 22.08 11.31 9.37
CA THR A 167 22.71 10.47 10.41
C THR A 167 21.67 9.97 11.40
N PHE A 168 20.73 10.84 11.79
CA PHE A 168 19.71 10.55 12.79
C PHE A 168 18.38 10.08 12.19
N TYR A 169 18.32 9.87 10.87
CA TYR A 169 17.15 9.27 10.23
C TYR A 169 16.77 7.93 10.92
N PRO A 170 15.56 7.81 11.47
CA PRO A 170 15.23 6.70 12.36
C PRO A 170 14.99 5.39 11.58
N THR A 171 16.03 4.56 11.53
CA THR A 171 16.04 3.29 10.77
C THR A 171 15.23 2.17 11.41
N LYS A 172 14.95 2.23 12.71
CA LYS A 172 14.21 1.21 13.49
C LYS A 172 13.30 1.85 14.54
N ILE A 173 12.20 2.44 14.09
CA ILE A 173 11.19 2.97 15.02
C ILE A 173 10.41 1.80 15.60
N LYS A 174 10.59 1.55 16.91
CA LYS A 174 9.70 0.70 17.70
C LYS A 174 8.29 1.25 17.50
N SER A 175 7.40 0.49 16.88
CA SER A 175 6.02 0.93 16.74
C SER A 175 5.38 0.98 18.12
N ALA A 176 4.79 2.12 18.49
CA ALA A 176 3.59 2.11 19.32
C ALA A 176 2.67 1.00 18.79
N LYS A 177 2.07 0.19 19.69
CA LYS A 177 1.32 -1.02 19.34
C LYS A 177 0.51 -0.78 18.07
N SER A 178 0.85 -1.50 17.01
CA SER A 178 0.01 -1.50 15.82
C SER A 178 -1.38 -1.89 16.28
N THR A 179 -2.37 -1.01 16.09
CA THR A 179 -3.79 -1.38 16.09
C THR A 179 -4.03 -2.28 14.88
N SER A 180 -3.50 -3.51 14.96
CA SER A 180 -3.74 -4.61 14.03
C SER A 180 -5.23 -4.86 13.88
N GLU A 181 -5.98 -4.65 14.96
CA GLU A 181 -7.44 -4.58 15.04
C GLU A 181 -8.08 -3.70 13.97
N LEU A 182 -7.46 -2.59 13.54
CA LEU A 182 -8.05 -1.68 12.55
C LEU A 182 -7.81 -2.10 11.09
N ARG A 183 -6.96 -3.10 10.83
CA ARG A 183 -6.51 -3.43 9.46
C ARG A 183 -7.44 -4.37 8.71
N GLY A 184 -8.52 -3.79 8.19
CA GLY A 184 -9.46 -4.51 7.33
C GLY A 184 -10.59 -5.16 8.09
N LYS A 185 -11.05 -4.54 9.19
CA LYS A 185 -12.32 -4.87 9.84
C LYS A 185 -13.40 -5.01 8.77
N ILE A 186 -13.92 -6.22 8.64
CA ILE A 186 -15.14 -6.51 7.89
C ILE A 186 -16.26 -5.70 8.55
N HIS A 187 -17.03 -4.99 7.74
CA HIS A 187 -18.20 -4.25 8.23
C HIS A 187 -19.29 -5.27 8.63
N PRO A 188 -20.03 -5.07 9.74
CA PRO A 188 -21.03 -6.03 10.20
C PRO A 188 -22.04 -6.40 9.08
N PRO A 189 -22.46 -7.67 8.93
CA PRO A 189 -23.35 -8.09 7.84
C PRO A 189 -24.61 -7.21 7.70
N ILE A 190 -25.30 -6.98 8.82
CA ILE A 190 -26.51 -6.15 8.89
C ILE A 190 -26.28 -4.70 8.46
N VAL A 191 -25.11 -4.13 8.76
CA VAL A 191 -24.73 -2.77 8.33
C VAL A 191 -24.51 -2.75 6.81
N VAL A 192 -23.85 -3.77 6.25
CA VAL A 192 -23.65 -3.89 4.80
C VAL A 192 -24.96 -4.05 4.06
N GLU A 193 -25.91 -4.82 4.60
CA GLU A 193 -27.24 -5.00 4.00
C GLU A 193 -28.05 -3.70 3.98
N ARG A 194 -28.12 -2.98 5.11
CA ARG A 194 -28.75 -1.66 5.18
C ARG A 194 -28.10 -0.65 4.24
N PHE A 195 -26.76 -0.61 4.22
CA PHE A 195 -26.00 0.25 3.30
C PHE A 195 -26.31 -0.05 1.83
N LEU A 196 -26.34 -1.33 1.43
CA LEU A 196 -26.71 -1.72 0.07
C LEU A 196 -28.17 -1.35 -0.25
N ALA A 197 -29.10 -1.46 0.71
CA ALA A 197 -30.49 -1.08 0.54
C ALA A 197 -30.69 0.45 0.42
N ALA A 198 -29.88 1.26 1.10
CA ALA A 198 -29.87 2.72 1.01
C ALA A 198 -29.23 3.26 -0.29
N LEU A 199 -28.31 2.49 -0.92
CA LEU A 199 -27.68 2.92 -2.16
C LEU A 199 -28.65 2.96 -3.36
N PRO A 200 -28.59 4.00 -4.21
CA PRO A 200 -29.18 3.98 -5.56
C PRO A 200 -28.71 2.76 -6.35
N GLU A 201 -29.57 2.25 -7.25
CA GLU A 201 -29.37 0.93 -7.87
C GLU A 201 -28.02 0.78 -8.59
N HIS A 202 -27.57 1.81 -9.32
CA HIS A 202 -26.29 1.77 -10.03
C HIS A 202 -25.09 1.62 -9.06
N TRP A 203 -25.13 2.31 -7.91
CA TRP A 203 -24.13 2.15 -6.85
C TRP A 203 -24.23 0.79 -6.16
N ARG A 204 -25.45 0.32 -5.90
CA ARG A 204 -25.73 -1.00 -5.30
C ARG A 204 -25.16 -2.12 -6.17
N ASN A 205 -25.41 -2.09 -7.47
CA ASN A 205 -24.87 -3.04 -8.46
C ASN A 205 -23.33 -3.03 -8.43
N GLN A 206 -22.71 -1.85 -8.41
CA GLN A 206 -21.25 -1.68 -8.35
C GLN A 206 -20.65 -2.28 -7.07
N TYR A 207 -21.27 -2.08 -5.91
CA TYR A 207 -20.81 -2.63 -4.64
C TYR A 207 -21.05 -4.15 -4.52
N VAL A 208 -22.17 -4.66 -5.02
CA VAL A 208 -22.44 -6.11 -5.11
C VAL A 208 -21.40 -6.78 -6.01
N PHE A 209 -21.10 -6.21 -7.18
CA PHE A 209 -20.06 -6.72 -8.07
C PHE A 209 -18.67 -6.70 -7.42
N ALA A 210 -18.29 -5.59 -6.77
CA ALA A 210 -17.01 -5.48 -6.06
C ALA A 210 -16.87 -6.51 -4.91
N ARG A 211 -17.96 -6.76 -4.17
CA ARG A 211 -18.01 -7.73 -3.05
C ARG A 211 -17.85 -9.18 -3.53
N ASN A 212 -18.33 -9.50 -4.73
CA ASN A 212 -18.28 -10.85 -5.31
C ASN A 212 -17.04 -11.13 -6.16
N THR A 213 -16.25 -10.12 -6.52
CA THR A 213 -15.09 -10.26 -7.43
C THR A 213 -13.75 -9.84 -6.83
N GLY A 214 -13.75 -9.03 -5.77
CA GLY A 214 -12.52 -8.53 -5.15
C GLY A 214 -11.65 -7.62 -6.04
N ILE A 215 -12.19 -7.12 -7.15
CA ILE A 215 -11.47 -6.25 -8.09
C ILE A 215 -11.11 -4.91 -7.41
N ARG A 216 -9.96 -4.30 -7.74
CA ARG A 216 -9.55 -3.04 -7.11
C ARG A 216 -10.45 -1.89 -7.59
N ALA A 217 -10.79 -0.96 -6.70
CA ALA A 217 -11.66 0.18 -7.05
C ALA A 217 -11.22 0.97 -8.31
N VAL A 218 -9.92 1.10 -8.58
CA VAL A 218 -9.41 1.76 -9.80
C VAL A 218 -9.57 0.89 -11.05
N GLU A 219 -9.31 -0.41 -10.94
CA GLU A 219 -9.54 -1.36 -12.03
C GLU A 219 -11.04 -1.39 -12.37
N LEU A 220 -11.88 -1.43 -11.34
CA LEU A 220 -13.33 -1.48 -11.43
C LEU A 220 -13.90 -0.26 -12.16
N ARG A 221 -13.55 0.98 -11.75
CA ARG A 221 -14.02 2.20 -12.45
C ARG A 221 -13.65 2.27 -13.94
N ARG A 222 -12.60 1.55 -14.37
CA ARG A 222 -12.18 1.51 -15.78
C ARG A 222 -12.85 0.41 -16.60
N MET A 223 -13.56 -0.53 -15.97
CA MET A 223 -14.16 -1.67 -16.68
C MET A 223 -15.13 -1.21 -17.76
N THR A 224 -14.98 -1.77 -18.96
CA THR A 224 -15.95 -1.69 -20.06
C THR A 224 -16.50 -3.09 -20.30
N TYR A 225 -17.67 -3.19 -20.93
CA TYR A 225 -18.29 -4.49 -21.22
C TYR A 225 -17.41 -5.40 -22.09
N ASP A 226 -16.47 -4.83 -22.85
CA ASP A 226 -15.48 -5.58 -23.65
C ASP A 226 -14.53 -6.44 -22.80
N CYS A 227 -14.37 -6.14 -21.51
CA CYS A 227 -13.56 -6.95 -20.60
C CYS A 227 -14.31 -8.20 -20.11
N ILE A 228 -15.61 -8.30 -20.33
CA ILE A 228 -16.43 -9.44 -19.95
C ILE A 228 -16.36 -10.49 -21.06
N LYS A 229 -16.09 -11.74 -20.69
CA LYS A 229 -15.94 -12.88 -21.59
C LYS A 229 -16.68 -14.09 -21.03
N MET A 230 -17.09 -14.96 -21.93
CA MET A 230 -17.61 -16.29 -21.63
C MET A 230 -16.66 -17.32 -22.23
N ASP A 231 -16.40 -18.43 -21.54
CA ASP A 231 -15.66 -19.57 -22.09
C ASP A 231 -16.58 -20.51 -22.90
N SER A 232 -16.01 -21.58 -23.45
CA SER A 232 -16.75 -22.63 -24.17
C SER A 232 -17.78 -23.36 -23.31
N ASN A 233 -17.66 -23.28 -21.98
CA ASN A 233 -18.45 -24.03 -21.01
C ASN A 233 -19.55 -23.15 -20.39
N GLY A 234 -19.72 -21.91 -20.87
CA GLY A 234 -20.72 -20.95 -20.38
C GLY A 234 -20.32 -20.16 -19.14
N ASN A 235 -19.09 -20.32 -18.63
CA ASN A 235 -18.61 -19.60 -17.46
C ASN A 235 -18.21 -18.17 -17.83
N TRP A 236 -18.58 -17.21 -16.98
CA TRP A 236 -18.31 -15.79 -17.20
C TRP A 236 -17.10 -15.30 -16.41
N PHE A 237 -16.27 -14.46 -17.04
CA PHE A 237 -15.06 -13.90 -16.45
C PHE A 237 -14.89 -12.42 -16.81
N ALA A 238 -14.37 -11.63 -15.88
CA ALA A 238 -13.82 -10.31 -16.17
C ALA A 238 -12.30 -10.41 -16.43
N VAL A 239 -11.85 -10.03 -17.62
CA VAL A 239 -10.45 -10.05 -18.05
C VAL A 239 -9.82 -8.67 -17.86
N LEU A 240 -9.00 -8.52 -16.83
CA LEU A 240 -8.30 -7.28 -16.50
C LEU A 240 -6.94 -7.25 -17.22
N LYS A 241 -6.74 -6.27 -18.10
CA LYS A 241 -5.52 -6.12 -18.93
C LYS A 241 -4.38 -5.44 -18.16
N GLU A 242 -3.14 -5.72 -18.59
CA GLU A 242 -1.90 -5.23 -17.94
C GLU A 242 -1.82 -3.71 -17.78
N GLN A 243 -2.34 -2.97 -18.76
CA GLN A 243 -2.42 -1.51 -18.75
C GLN A 243 -3.30 -0.92 -17.63
N ASP A 244 -4.21 -1.71 -17.06
CA ASP A 244 -5.16 -1.29 -16.02
C ASP A 244 -4.83 -1.87 -14.65
N THR A 245 -3.92 -2.85 -14.55
CA THR A 245 -3.52 -3.46 -13.28
C THR A 245 -2.27 -2.82 -12.69
N LYS A 246 -2.30 -2.57 -11.37
CA LYS A 246 -1.13 -2.06 -10.63
C LYS A 246 0.07 -3.04 -10.66
N SER A 247 -0.16 -4.30 -11.02
CA SER A 247 0.85 -5.32 -11.18
C SER A 247 1.56 -5.31 -12.54
N LYS A 248 0.98 -4.70 -13.58
CA LYS A 248 1.34 -4.91 -15.00
C LYS A 248 1.25 -6.38 -15.43
N GLU A 249 0.27 -7.10 -14.88
CA GLU A 249 0.00 -8.51 -15.16
C GLU A 249 -1.49 -8.62 -15.48
N SER A 250 -1.84 -9.32 -16.55
CA SER A 250 -3.23 -9.60 -16.89
C SER A 250 -3.77 -10.71 -15.99
N ARG A 251 -5.09 -10.67 -15.69
CA ARG A 251 -5.76 -11.75 -14.95
C ARG A 251 -7.24 -11.84 -15.29
N SER A 252 -7.77 -13.05 -15.29
CA SER A 252 -9.21 -13.33 -15.30
C SER A 252 -9.75 -13.39 -13.87
N VAL A 253 -10.98 -12.92 -13.69
CA VAL A 253 -11.74 -13.03 -12.43
C VAL A 253 -13.07 -13.70 -12.74
N PRO A 254 -13.34 -14.92 -12.25
CA PRO A 254 -14.61 -15.60 -12.44
C PRO A 254 -15.77 -14.78 -11.86
N LEU A 255 -16.92 -14.81 -12.53
CA LEU A 255 -18.12 -14.07 -12.14
C LEU A 255 -19.22 -15.05 -11.72
N ASN A 256 -19.63 -14.97 -10.45
CA ASN A 256 -20.75 -15.74 -9.94
C ASN A 256 -22.11 -15.12 -10.35
N ASN A 257 -23.20 -15.82 -10.04
CA ASN A 257 -24.56 -15.39 -10.38
C ASN A 257 -24.91 -13.99 -9.83
N ALA A 258 -24.44 -13.63 -8.63
CA ALA A 258 -24.68 -12.32 -8.04
C ALA A 258 -23.93 -11.20 -8.79
N ALA A 259 -22.66 -11.43 -9.16
CA ALA A 259 -21.89 -10.50 -10.00
C ALA A 259 -22.52 -10.35 -11.40
N MET A 260 -22.94 -11.46 -12.02
CA MET A 260 -23.58 -11.43 -13.34
C MET A 260 -24.95 -10.75 -13.32
N LYS A 261 -25.76 -10.94 -12.26
CA LYS A 261 -27.03 -10.23 -12.08
C LYS A 261 -26.80 -8.71 -11.97
N ALA A 262 -25.90 -8.29 -11.09
CA ALA A 262 -25.55 -6.87 -10.92
C ALA A 262 -25.04 -6.24 -12.23
N LEU A 263 -24.25 -6.97 -13.02
CA LEU A 263 -23.73 -6.50 -14.31
C LEU A 263 -24.82 -6.37 -15.39
N ARG A 264 -25.80 -7.27 -15.41
CA ARG A 264 -26.96 -7.18 -16.33
C ARG A 264 -27.85 -6.01 -15.95
N SER A 265 -28.28 -5.90 -14.69
CA SER A 265 -29.07 -4.77 -14.19
C SER A 265 -28.39 -3.43 -14.47
N GLN A 266 -27.06 -3.36 -14.31
CA GLN A 266 -26.28 -2.16 -14.65
C GLN A 266 -26.29 -1.82 -16.15
N ARG A 267 -26.31 -2.83 -17.04
CA ARG A 267 -26.46 -2.63 -18.49
C ARG A 267 -27.86 -2.12 -18.83
N ASP A 268 -28.88 -2.63 -18.17
CA ASP A 268 -30.28 -2.25 -18.41
C ASP A 268 -30.54 -0.80 -17.99
N LEU A 269 -29.93 -0.34 -16.88
CA LEU A 269 -29.94 1.06 -16.44
C LEU A 269 -29.16 2.01 -17.38
N HIS A 270 -28.08 1.52 -17.99
CA HIS A 270 -27.15 2.34 -18.79
C HIS A 270 -26.77 1.66 -20.11
N PRO A 271 -27.73 1.47 -21.04
CA PRO A 271 -27.54 0.63 -22.22
C PRO A 271 -26.49 1.17 -23.20
N THR A 272 -26.38 2.49 -23.32
CA THR A 272 -25.43 3.16 -24.22
C THR A 272 -24.05 3.39 -23.62
N SER A 273 -23.85 3.14 -22.32
CA SER A 273 -22.57 3.41 -21.67
C SER A 273 -21.48 2.40 -22.11
N LYS A 274 -20.28 2.94 -22.40
CA LYS A 274 -19.08 2.13 -22.61
C LYS A 274 -18.55 1.55 -21.29
N HIS A 275 -18.56 2.35 -20.23
CA HIS A 275 -18.13 1.96 -18.90
C HIS A 275 -19.26 1.26 -18.15
N ILE A 276 -18.94 0.20 -17.42
CA ILE A 276 -19.95 -0.54 -16.64
C ILE A 276 -20.35 0.28 -15.40
N TRP A 277 -19.38 0.90 -14.73
CA TRP A 277 -19.54 1.43 -13.38
C TRP A 277 -19.33 2.95 -13.31
N CYS A 278 -19.92 3.59 -12.31
CA CYS A 278 -19.90 5.03 -12.11
C CYS A 278 -18.60 5.53 -11.43
N ASP A 279 -18.27 6.80 -11.66
CA ASP A 279 -17.20 7.51 -10.97
C ASP A 279 -17.65 7.95 -9.57
N TRP A 280 -16.71 7.87 -8.61
CA TRP A 280 -16.98 7.92 -7.17
C TRP A 280 -17.72 9.19 -6.69
N ASP A 281 -18.91 9.01 -6.12
CA ASP A 281 -19.67 10.05 -5.43
C ASP A 281 -19.52 9.93 -3.90
N GLY A 282 -18.68 10.77 -3.32
CA GLY A 282 -18.46 10.80 -1.86
C GLY A 282 -19.72 11.10 -1.04
N PRO A 283 -20.47 12.18 -1.34
CA PRO A 283 -21.75 12.49 -0.71
C PRO A 283 -22.76 11.33 -0.69
N VAL A 284 -23.03 10.68 -1.82
CA VAL A 284 -24.00 9.57 -1.91
C VAL A 284 -23.57 8.39 -1.04
N ILE A 285 -22.31 7.98 -1.10
CA ILE A 285 -21.80 6.89 -0.27
C ILE A 285 -21.82 7.26 1.22
N LYS A 286 -21.58 8.53 1.58
CA LYS A 286 -21.66 9.01 2.96
C LYS A 286 -23.11 8.94 3.46
N ALA A 287 -24.08 9.45 2.69
CA ALA A 287 -25.50 9.41 3.04
C ALA A 287 -25.98 7.97 3.29
N ALA A 288 -25.72 7.05 2.36
CA ALA A 288 -26.08 5.64 2.51
C ALA A 288 -25.37 4.95 3.70
N THR A 289 -24.17 5.38 4.07
CA THR A 289 -23.49 4.86 5.28
C THR A 289 -24.16 5.38 6.56
N GLN A 290 -24.59 6.65 6.58
CA GLN A 290 -25.30 7.25 7.70
C GLN A 290 -26.71 6.64 7.87
N GLU A 291 -27.43 6.40 6.78
CA GLU A 291 -28.73 5.70 6.77
C GLU A 291 -28.60 4.25 7.27
N ALA A 292 -27.48 3.58 7.00
CA ALA A 292 -27.18 2.27 7.57
C ALA A 292 -26.92 2.28 9.09
N GLY A 293 -26.83 3.46 9.72
CA GLY A 293 -26.55 3.65 11.14
C GLY A 293 -25.09 3.38 11.50
N TYR A 294 -24.14 3.83 10.66
CA TYR A 294 -22.72 3.49 10.82
C TYR A 294 -21.77 4.68 10.60
N ASP A 295 -20.85 4.91 11.55
CA ASP A 295 -19.97 6.08 11.52
C ASP A 295 -18.77 5.93 10.56
N ARG A 296 -18.44 4.71 10.17
CA ARG A 296 -17.26 4.41 9.33
C ARG A 296 -17.67 4.22 7.87
N MET A 297 -17.35 5.20 7.03
CA MET A 297 -17.59 5.18 5.58
C MET A 297 -17.16 3.85 4.92
N ILE A 298 -18.06 3.25 4.14
CA ILE A 298 -17.88 1.94 3.50
C ILE A 298 -17.37 2.14 2.07
N TYR A 299 -16.10 1.80 1.83
CA TYR A 299 -15.46 2.02 0.53
C TYR A 299 -15.41 0.73 -0.31
N LEU A 300 -15.36 0.86 -1.65
CA LEU A 300 -15.11 -0.27 -2.58
C LEU A 300 -13.85 -1.10 -2.24
N ARG A 301 -12.84 -0.51 -1.57
CA ARG A 301 -11.65 -1.22 -1.09
C ARG A 301 -11.96 -2.22 0.03
N ASP A 302 -13.02 -2.00 0.79
CA ASP A 302 -13.45 -2.87 1.88
C ASP A 302 -14.23 -4.06 1.34
N CYS A 303 -14.98 -3.90 0.23
CA CYS A 303 -15.56 -5.02 -0.54
C CYS A 303 -14.48 -6.02 -0.99
N ARG A 304 -13.30 -5.53 -1.41
CA ARG A 304 -12.14 -6.37 -1.73
C ARG A 304 -11.53 -7.06 -0.50
N HIS A 305 -11.53 -6.41 0.66
CA HIS A 305 -11.10 -7.06 1.92
C HIS A 305 -12.09 -8.14 2.35
N PHE A 306 -13.40 -7.88 2.26
CA PHE A 306 -14.45 -8.88 2.46
C PHE A 306 -14.27 -10.08 1.53
N PHE A 307 -14.15 -9.86 0.22
CA PHE A 307 -13.91 -10.95 -0.74
C PHE A 307 -12.67 -11.76 -0.38
N ALA A 308 -11.56 -11.09 -0.07
CA ALA A 308 -10.31 -11.77 0.26
C ALA A 308 -10.46 -12.67 1.49
N THR A 309 -11.09 -12.21 2.57
CA THR A 309 -11.32 -13.05 3.75
C THR A 309 -12.30 -14.19 3.47
N GLN A 310 -13.44 -13.90 2.85
CA GLN A 310 -14.50 -14.90 2.61
C GLN A 310 -14.05 -15.98 1.63
N ALA A 311 -13.44 -15.61 0.49
CA ALA A 311 -12.90 -16.58 -0.44
C ALA A 311 -11.80 -17.43 0.21
N THR A 312 -10.94 -16.84 1.04
CA THR A 312 -9.87 -17.55 1.77
C THR A 312 -10.41 -18.47 2.88
N LEU A 313 -11.59 -18.19 3.42
CA LEU A 313 -12.28 -19.04 4.41
C LEU A 313 -13.03 -20.20 3.71
N LEU A 314 -13.75 -19.91 2.63
CA LEU A 314 -14.60 -20.87 1.92
C LEU A 314 -13.82 -21.84 1.02
N SER A 315 -12.78 -21.40 0.32
CA SER A 315 -12.05 -22.26 -0.63
C SER A 315 -10.93 -23.10 -0.02
N GLY A 316 -10.42 -22.70 1.16
CA GLY A 316 -9.19 -23.25 1.72
C GLY A 316 -7.90 -22.93 0.95
N ASP A 317 -7.97 -22.45 -0.30
CA ASP A 317 -6.81 -22.20 -1.16
C ASP A 317 -6.43 -20.69 -1.26
N PRO A 318 -5.42 -20.23 -0.50
CA PRO A 318 -4.91 -18.87 -0.61
C PRO A 318 -4.15 -18.58 -1.91
N LYS A 319 -3.76 -19.59 -2.71
CA LYS A 319 -3.11 -19.39 -4.02
C LYS A 319 -4.15 -18.97 -5.07
N ALA A 320 -5.26 -19.71 -5.21
CA ALA A 320 -6.37 -19.29 -6.07
C ALA A 320 -6.86 -17.87 -5.70
N VAL A 321 -7.01 -17.57 -4.40
CA VAL A 321 -7.41 -16.23 -3.95
C VAL A 321 -6.34 -15.17 -4.24
N ARG A 322 -5.05 -15.47 -4.08
CA ARG A 322 -3.94 -14.59 -4.50
C ARG A 322 -4.03 -14.25 -5.99
N ASP A 323 -4.36 -15.22 -6.83
CA ASP A 323 -4.36 -15.08 -8.29
C ASP A 323 -5.57 -14.28 -8.78
N ILE A 324 -6.77 -14.57 -8.29
CA ILE A 324 -7.99 -13.76 -8.53
C ILE A 324 -7.75 -12.30 -8.10
N LEU A 325 -7.15 -12.10 -6.93
CA LEU A 325 -6.84 -10.76 -6.41
C LEU A 325 -5.68 -10.08 -7.16
N GLY A 326 -4.84 -10.81 -7.89
CA GLY A 326 -3.61 -10.30 -8.50
C GLY A 326 -2.62 -9.78 -7.46
N HIS A 327 -2.32 -10.59 -6.44
CA HIS A 327 -1.28 -10.31 -5.44
C HIS A 327 0.07 -10.90 -5.86
N LYS A 328 1.11 -10.07 -6.01
CA LYS A 328 2.46 -10.53 -6.41
C LYS A 328 3.16 -11.44 -5.39
N ASP A 329 2.70 -11.45 -4.15
CA ASP A 329 3.29 -12.20 -3.04
C ASP A 329 2.15 -12.86 -2.27
N LEU A 330 2.27 -14.16 -1.98
CA LEU A 330 1.30 -14.92 -1.19
C LEU A 330 1.12 -14.31 0.20
N LYS A 331 2.16 -13.69 0.77
CA LYS A 331 2.13 -12.96 2.04
C LYS A 331 1.09 -11.83 2.12
N MET A 332 0.68 -11.30 0.96
CA MET A 332 -0.40 -10.30 0.88
C MET A 332 -1.80 -10.92 0.99
N THR A 333 -1.93 -12.24 0.80
CA THR A 333 -3.14 -13.04 1.03
C THR A 333 -3.08 -13.76 2.38
N GLU A 334 -1.91 -14.19 2.85
CA GLU A 334 -1.72 -14.84 4.17
C GLU A 334 -2.25 -14.00 5.34
N ARG A 335 -2.28 -12.68 5.20
CA ARG A 335 -2.92 -11.77 6.17
C ARG A 335 -4.44 -11.97 6.37
N TYR A 336 -5.09 -12.82 5.56
CA TYR A 336 -6.48 -13.24 5.73
C TYR A 336 -6.57 -14.70 6.20
N LEU A 337 -5.45 -15.41 6.33
CA LEU A 337 -5.33 -16.71 6.99
C LEU A 337 -5.20 -16.54 8.51
N HIS A 338 -6.19 -15.88 9.13
CA HIS A 338 -6.29 -15.94 10.58
C HIS A 338 -6.75 -17.34 11.00
N SER A 339 -5.98 -17.99 11.87
CA SER A 339 -6.40 -19.22 12.56
C SER A 339 -7.30 -18.83 13.72
N ASP A 340 -8.56 -18.55 13.42
CA ASP A 340 -9.62 -18.43 14.41
C ASP A 340 -10.23 -19.81 14.72
N ALA A 341 -11.10 -19.87 15.74
CA ALA A 341 -11.71 -21.13 16.16
C ALA A 341 -12.65 -21.70 15.08
N ILE A 342 -13.29 -20.82 14.30
CA ILE A 342 -14.19 -21.17 13.19
C ILE A 342 -13.41 -21.89 12.11
N ARG A 343 -12.28 -21.33 11.65
CA ARG A 343 -11.42 -21.92 10.63
C ARG A 343 -10.83 -23.25 11.08
N ARG A 344 -10.36 -23.36 12.34
CA ARG A 344 -9.88 -24.64 12.89
C ARG A 344 -10.98 -25.71 12.86
N ARG A 345 -12.20 -25.35 13.28
CA ARG A 345 -13.35 -26.25 13.24
C ARG A 345 -13.75 -26.62 11.81
N GLN A 346 -13.77 -25.67 10.88
CA GLN A 346 -14.09 -25.92 9.46
C GLN A 346 -13.06 -26.86 8.81
N VAL A 347 -11.77 -26.71 9.10
CA VAL A 347 -10.72 -27.63 8.61
C VAL A 347 -10.93 -29.04 9.15
N VAL A 348 -11.30 -29.19 10.43
CA VAL A 348 -11.62 -30.51 11.02
C VAL A 348 -12.90 -31.10 10.41
N LEU A 349 -13.95 -30.29 10.22
CA LEU A 349 -15.21 -30.73 9.60
C LEU A 349 -15.05 -31.11 8.12
N SER A 350 -14.04 -30.60 7.41
CA SER A 350 -13.74 -31.00 6.03
C SER A 350 -13.01 -32.34 5.89
N ILE A 351 -12.81 -33.09 6.99
CA ILE A 351 -12.09 -34.37 7.03
C ILE A 351 -13.04 -35.57 7.26
N THR A 352 -14.34 -35.34 7.46
CA THR A 352 -15.35 -36.33 7.90
C THR A 352 -16.71 -36.08 7.20
N ASP A 353 -17.45 -37.03 6.64
CA ASP A 353 -17.30 -38.50 6.62
C ASP A 353 -17.63 -39.08 5.23
N ASP A 354 -16.65 -39.74 4.59
CA ASP A 354 -16.85 -40.72 3.52
C ASP A 354 -16.57 -42.13 4.10
N GLU A 355 -17.49 -42.69 4.91
CA GLU A 355 -17.54 -44.13 5.25
C GLU A 355 -18.78 -44.49 6.12
N VAL A 356 -19.99 -44.42 5.55
CA VAL A 356 -21.07 -45.36 5.92
C VAL A 356 -21.67 -45.90 4.64
N ASN A 357 -21.37 -47.17 4.38
CA ASN A 357 -21.94 -47.95 3.30
C ASN A 357 -23.24 -48.58 3.82
N ASP A 358 -24.39 -48.18 3.28
CA ASP A 358 -25.64 -48.94 3.40
C ASP A 358 -26.51 -48.66 2.16
N ASP A 359 -26.92 -49.73 1.48
CA ASP A 359 -27.74 -49.68 0.28
C ASP A 359 -29.13 -49.09 0.56
N ILE A 360 -29.56 -48.10 -0.23
CA ILE A 360 -30.94 -47.91 -0.74
C ILE A 360 -30.95 -46.76 -1.79
N HIS A 361 -31.38 -47.08 -3.00
CA HIS A 361 -31.93 -46.14 -3.98
C HIS A 361 -33.46 -46.38 -4.10
N PRO A 362 -34.29 -45.44 -4.60
CA PRO A 362 -34.07 -44.01 -4.94
C PRO A 362 -35.05 -43.10 -4.13
N GLU A 363 -35.39 -41.82 -4.40
CA GLU A 363 -35.16 -40.85 -5.49
C GLU A 363 -34.90 -39.42 -4.93
N GLY A 364 -34.40 -38.52 -5.78
CA GLY A 364 -34.94 -37.15 -5.93
C GLY A 364 -34.79 -36.11 -4.80
N ASN A 365 -33.63 -35.43 -4.74
CA ASN A 365 -33.53 -33.94 -4.78
C ASN A 365 -32.09 -33.44 -4.55
N GLU A 366 -31.40 -33.02 -5.63
CA GLU A 366 -30.13 -32.28 -5.52
C GLU A 366 -30.35 -30.76 -5.52
N THR A 367 -30.39 -30.11 -4.35
CA THR A 367 -30.10 -28.65 -4.24
C THR A 367 -29.72 -28.12 -2.84
N THR A 368 -29.81 -28.93 -1.78
CA THR A 368 -29.87 -28.39 -0.40
C THR A 368 -28.51 -28.09 0.26
N THR A 369 -27.42 -28.70 -0.19
CA THR A 369 -26.17 -28.83 0.61
C THR A 369 -25.30 -27.58 0.71
N GLN A 370 -25.29 -26.68 -0.29
CA GLN A 370 -24.48 -25.44 -0.22
C GLN A 370 -25.19 -24.26 0.47
N LEU A 371 -26.52 -24.24 0.48
CA LEU A 371 -27.32 -23.21 1.15
C LEU A 371 -27.30 -23.39 2.69
N SER A 372 -27.21 -24.62 3.18
CA SER A 372 -27.12 -24.90 4.62
C SER A 372 -25.79 -24.43 5.23
N LEU A 373 -24.66 -24.69 4.57
CA LEU A 373 -23.33 -24.27 5.00
C LEU A 373 -23.21 -22.74 5.09
N THR A 374 -23.68 -22.02 4.07
CA THR A 374 -23.66 -20.55 4.07
C THR A 374 -24.59 -19.96 5.13
N SER A 375 -25.81 -20.49 5.31
CA SER A 375 -26.71 -20.14 6.42
C SER A 375 -26.05 -20.30 7.79
N ASN A 376 -25.38 -21.44 8.02
CA ASN A 376 -24.80 -21.75 9.33
C ASN A 376 -23.54 -20.90 9.64
N LEU A 377 -22.75 -20.56 8.61
CA LEU A 377 -21.63 -19.63 8.73
C LEU A 377 -22.08 -18.21 9.12
N PHE A 378 -23.17 -17.69 8.54
CA PHE A 378 -23.72 -16.38 8.93
C PHE A 378 -24.28 -16.39 10.37
N LYS A 379 -25.05 -17.42 10.75
CA LYS A 379 -25.57 -17.57 12.13
C LYS A 379 -24.45 -17.63 13.17
N SER A 380 -23.35 -18.32 12.86
CA SER A 380 -22.16 -18.39 13.74
C SER A 380 -21.38 -17.06 13.81
N PHE A 381 -21.54 -16.15 12.86
CA PHE A 381 -20.87 -14.85 12.88
C PHE A 381 -21.62 -13.86 13.78
N ASP A 382 -22.96 -13.88 13.73
CA ASP A 382 -23.82 -13.06 14.59
C ASP A 382 -23.80 -13.49 16.07
N SER A 383 -23.52 -14.76 16.38
CA SER A 383 -23.36 -15.22 17.76
C SER A 383 -22.06 -14.72 18.39
N VAL A 384 -20.94 -14.79 17.66
CA VAL A 384 -19.62 -14.32 18.14
C VAL A 384 -19.61 -12.81 18.37
N LEU A 385 -20.30 -12.03 17.54
CA LEU A 385 -20.41 -10.57 17.72
C LEU A 385 -21.28 -10.14 18.92
N LYS A 386 -22.07 -11.05 19.51
CA LYS A 386 -22.87 -10.80 20.71
C LYS A 386 -22.16 -11.15 22.03
N GLU A 387 -21.02 -11.84 21.96
CA GLU A 387 -20.20 -12.16 23.14
C GLU A 387 -19.09 -11.12 23.40
N GLU A 388 -18.91 -10.15 22.49
CA GLU A 388 -17.93 -9.05 22.61
C GLU A 388 -18.59 -7.65 22.78
N SER A 389 -19.86 -7.58 23.21
CA SER A 389 -20.60 -6.35 23.54
C SER A 389 -21.02 -6.30 25.00
#